data_AF-I4BZG1-F1
#
_entry.id   AF-I4BZG1-F1
#
_cell.length_a   1.000
_cell.length_b   1.000
_cell.length_c   1.000
_cell.angle_alpha   90.00
_cell.angle_beta   90.00
_cell.angle_gamma   90.00
#
_symmetry.space_group_name_H-M   'P 1'
#
loop_
_entity.id
_entity.type
_entity.pdbx_description
1 polymer ?
#
loop_
_entity_poly.entity_id
_entity_poly.type
_entity_poly.pdbx_seq_one_letter_code
_entity_poly.pdbx_strand_id
1 'polypeptide(L)'
;MFKLISSKKGVVLWVFLFCILSLLAPDISLSANFFSELDIDEVSLKGHKLHIKGHTDLPPGSNLHIKVSIPNLDDNKGKDHDVKVHITPGNFFVMIDLPKEWNGGGIKFLTLKAIFDPHEQPKNVKAQVGKNGENLKGPKVKAENGKKIMIAFKNVIF
;
A
#
# COMPACT_ATOMS: atom_id res chain seq x y z
N MET A 1 -0.04 -59.61 -8.46
CA MET A 1 0.15 -59.73 -7.00
C MET A 1 1.62 -59.46 -6.67
N PHE A 2 1.96 -58.23 -6.27
CA PHE A 2 3.32 -57.91 -5.82
C PHE A 2 3.50 -58.42 -4.39
N LYS A 3 4.33 -59.45 -4.24
CA LYS A 3 4.68 -60.05 -2.95
C LYS A 3 5.72 -59.14 -2.30
N LEU A 4 5.28 -58.22 -1.44
CA LEU A 4 6.18 -57.41 -0.62
C LEU A 4 6.93 -58.34 0.34
N ILE A 5 8.19 -58.61 0.05
CA ILE A 5 9.10 -59.29 0.97
C ILE A 5 9.43 -58.28 2.06
N SER A 6 8.63 -58.31 3.14
CA SER A 6 8.89 -57.54 4.36
C SER A 6 10.06 -58.18 5.11
N SER A 7 11.27 -57.81 4.71
CA SER A 7 12.47 -57.95 5.54
C SER A 7 12.49 -56.77 6.52
N LYS A 8 12.70 -57.02 7.82
CA LYS A 8 12.87 -55.97 8.85
C LYS A 8 13.89 -54.90 8.44
N LYS A 9 14.88 -55.25 7.59
CA LYS A 9 15.87 -54.32 7.05
C LYS A 9 15.31 -53.41 5.95
N GLY A 10 14.35 -53.88 5.16
CA GLY A 10 13.70 -53.11 4.10
C GLY A 10 12.74 -52.03 4.64
N VAL A 11 12.07 -52.30 5.76
CA VAL A 11 11.20 -51.32 6.44
C VAL A 11 12.02 -50.15 6.99
N VAL A 12 13.17 -50.42 7.62
CA VAL A 12 14.07 -49.38 8.12
C VAL A 12 14.63 -48.53 6.98
N LEU A 13 14.99 -49.17 5.85
CA LEU A 13 15.48 -48.45 4.68
C LEU A 13 14.41 -47.52 4.08
N TRP A 14 13.15 -47.96 4.05
CA TRP A 14 12.02 -47.17 3.56
C TRP A 14 11.71 -45.97 4.47
N VAL A 15 11.75 -46.16 5.80
CA VAL A 15 11.57 -45.06 6.76
C VAL A 15 12.71 -44.04 6.64
N PHE A 16 13.96 -44.50 6.50
CA PHE A 16 15.10 -43.61 6.24
C PHE A 16 14.95 -42.83 4.94
N LEU A 17 14.51 -43.49 3.85
CA LEU A 17 14.30 -42.84 2.56
C LEU A 17 13.17 -41.79 2.63
N PHE A 18 12.12 -42.05 3.40
CA PHE A 18 11.02 -41.11 3.62
C PHE A 18 11.46 -39.89 4.45
N CYS A 19 12.29 -40.10 5.48
CA CYS A 19 12.88 -39.01 6.26
C CYS A 19 13.83 -38.14 5.42
N ILE A 20 14.61 -38.73 4.51
CA ILE A 20 15.49 -38.00 3.61
C ILE A 20 14.67 -37.21 2.57
N LEU A 21 13.56 -37.76 2.07
CA LEU A 21 12.65 -37.02 1.17
C LEU A 21 11.97 -35.82 1.85
N SER A 22 11.63 -35.92 3.14
CA SER A 22 11.08 -34.77 3.89
C SER A 22 12.10 -33.65 4.14
N LEU A 23 13.40 -33.95 4.10
CA LEU A 23 14.49 -32.97 4.20
C LEU A 23 14.81 -32.28 2.86
N LEU A 24 14.31 -32.80 1.74
CA LEU A 24 14.45 -32.22 0.41
C LEU A 24 13.21 -31.45 -0.05
N ALA A 25 12.19 -31.32 0.80
CA ALA A 25 11.10 -30.40 0.52
C ALA A 25 11.70 -28.99 0.47
N PRO A 26 11.63 -28.27 -0.66
CA PRO A 26 12.02 -26.88 -0.66
C PRO A 26 11.14 -26.17 0.37
N ASP A 27 11.76 -25.44 1.28
CA ASP A 27 11.06 -24.47 2.12
C ASP A 27 10.44 -23.45 1.16
N ILE A 28 9.21 -23.72 0.70
CA ILE A 28 8.35 -22.72 0.09
C ILE A 28 7.90 -21.84 1.25
N SER A 29 8.85 -21.05 1.76
CA SER A 29 8.56 -19.89 2.55
C SER A 29 7.81 -18.95 1.61
N LEU A 30 6.49 -19.07 1.62
CA LEU A 30 5.59 -18.07 1.07
C LEU A 30 5.84 -16.84 1.94
N SER A 31 6.88 -16.06 1.63
CA SER A 31 7.13 -14.77 2.25
C SER A 31 5.92 -13.93 1.94
N ALA A 32 4.99 -13.87 2.89
CA ALA A 32 3.85 -12.98 2.81
C ALA A 32 4.43 -11.58 2.93
N ASN A 33 4.71 -10.95 1.79
CA ASN A 33 5.12 -9.56 1.75
C ASN A 33 3.94 -8.74 2.24
N PHE A 34 4.05 -8.22 3.46
CA PHE A 34 3.08 -7.30 4.02
C PHE A 34 3.45 -5.87 3.68
N PHE A 35 2.43 -5.06 3.42
CA PHE A 35 2.56 -3.64 3.12
C PHE A 35 2.05 -2.85 4.32
N SER A 36 2.86 -1.92 4.81
CA SER A 36 2.58 -1.17 6.04
C SER A 36 3.00 0.29 6.00
N GLU A 37 3.70 0.72 4.95
CA GLU A 37 4.29 2.05 4.85
C GLU A 37 3.52 2.93 3.86
N LEU A 38 3.05 4.06 4.37
CA LEU A 38 2.50 5.16 3.59
C LEU A 38 2.63 6.43 4.42
N ASP A 39 3.40 7.39 3.90
CA ASP A 39 3.69 8.63 4.59
C ASP A 39 3.80 9.81 3.63
N ILE A 40 3.48 10.99 4.15
CA ILE A 40 3.71 12.26 3.46
C ILE A 40 4.85 12.97 4.18
N ASP A 41 6.02 12.99 3.54
CA ASP A 41 7.25 13.48 4.14
C ASP A 41 7.34 15.00 4.00
N GLU A 42 7.28 15.47 2.76
CA GLU A 42 7.54 16.85 2.39
C GLU A 42 6.36 17.43 1.61
N VAL A 43 6.01 18.67 1.96
CA VAL A 43 4.98 19.44 1.29
C VAL A 43 5.52 20.85 1.09
N SER A 44 5.58 21.30 -0.17
CA SER A 44 6.02 22.65 -0.51
C SER A 44 5.03 23.35 -1.43
N LEU A 45 4.89 24.66 -1.25
CA LEU A 45 4.06 25.51 -2.09
C LEU A 45 4.95 26.32 -3.03
N LYS A 46 4.77 26.13 -4.34
CA LYS A 46 5.47 26.92 -5.38
C LYS A 46 4.45 27.61 -6.26
N GLY A 47 4.30 28.92 -6.08
CA GLY A 47 3.27 29.71 -6.75
C GLY A 47 1.87 29.26 -6.35
N HIS A 48 1.16 28.59 -7.26
CA HIS A 48 -0.17 28.01 -7.00
C HIS A 48 -0.16 26.47 -6.97
N LYS A 49 1.02 25.85 -6.92
CA LYS A 49 1.15 24.39 -6.98
C LYS A 49 1.62 23.84 -5.65
N LEU A 50 0.90 22.86 -5.14
CA LEU A 50 1.32 22.05 -4.01
C LEU A 50 2.17 20.89 -4.54
N HIS A 51 3.42 20.83 -4.09
CA HIS A 51 4.33 19.73 -4.36
C HIS A 51 4.35 18.82 -3.13
N ILE A 52 3.92 17.57 -3.30
CA ILE A 52 3.83 16.58 -2.22
C ILE A 52 4.79 15.45 -2.56
N LYS A 53 5.67 15.11 -1.61
CA LYS A 53 6.55 13.95 -1.68
C LYS A 53 6.30 13.05 -0.47
N GLY A 54 6.27 11.75 -0.70
CA GLY A 54 6.12 10.76 0.35
C GLY A 54 6.73 9.42 -0.01
N HIS A 55 6.80 8.54 0.98
CA HIS A 55 7.31 7.18 0.83
C HIS A 55 6.23 6.14 1.09
N THR A 56 6.44 4.96 0.51
CA THR A 56 5.51 3.83 0.63
C THR A 56 6.16 2.52 0.19
N ASP A 57 5.79 1.42 0.83
CA ASP A 57 6.17 0.06 0.43
C ASP A 57 5.18 -0.57 -0.57
N LEU A 58 4.09 0.14 -0.91
CA LEU A 58 3.05 -0.34 -1.81
C LEU A 58 3.62 -0.74 -3.19
N PRO A 59 3.03 -1.75 -3.86
CA PRO A 59 3.53 -2.23 -5.14
C PRO A 59 3.59 -1.13 -6.21
N PRO A 60 4.60 -1.17 -7.11
CA PRO A 60 4.65 -0.27 -8.26
C PRO A 60 3.37 -0.35 -9.12
N GLY A 61 2.92 0.80 -9.61
CA GLY A 61 1.67 0.90 -10.38
C GLY A 61 0.40 0.90 -9.52
N SER A 62 0.54 0.98 -8.19
CA SER A 62 -0.56 1.33 -7.29
C SER A 62 -1.06 2.75 -7.55
N ASN A 63 -2.37 2.93 -7.39
CA ASN A 63 -3.06 4.21 -7.38
C ASN A 63 -3.22 4.69 -5.94
N LEU A 64 -2.71 5.89 -5.65
CA LEU A 64 -3.02 6.63 -4.43
C LEU A 64 -4.04 7.73 -4.73
N HIS A 65 -5.00 7.91 -3.82
CA HIS A 65 -5.91 9.04 -3.81
C HIS A 65 -5.42 10.06 -2.79
N ILE A 66 -5.08 11.26 -3.25
CA ILE A 66 -4.63 12.35 -2.39
C ILE A 66 -5.74 13.39 -2.29
N LYS A 67 -6.30 13.58 -1.10
CA LYS A 67 -7.29 14.63 -0.83
C LYS A 67 -6.62 15.81 -0.15
N VAL A 68 -6.99 17.02 -0.57
CA VAL A 68 -6.51 18.29 -0.02
C VAL A 68 -7.68 19.04 0.58
N SER A 69 -7.73 19.15 1.89
CA SER A 69 -8.76 19.92 2.59
C SER A 69 -8.20 21.28 2.99
N ILE A 70 -8.79 22.34 2.44
CA ILE A 70 -8.47 23.74 2.75
C ILE A 70 -9.63 24.31 3.56
N PRO A 71 -9.41 24.74 4.82
CA PRO A 71 -10.45 25.38 5.61
C PRO A 71 -10.97 26.64 4.91
N ASN A 72 -12.28 26.91 5.03
CA ASN A 72 -12.93 28.13 4.52
C ASN A 72 -12.89 28.33 2.98
N LEU A 73 -12.56 27.30 2.21
CA LEU A 73 -12.74 27.31 0.75
C LEU A 73 -14.17 26.87 0.42
N ASP A 74 -14.88 27.65 -0.42
CA ASP A 74 -16.25 27.36 -0.87
C ASP A 74 -16.38 25.91 -1.40
N ASP A 75 -17.41 25.20 -0.93
CA ASP A 75 -17.68 23.80 -1.26
C ASP A 75 -17.85 23.54 -2.77
N ASN A 76 -18.24 24.57 -3.52
CA ASN A 76 -18.49 24.49 -4.97
C ASN A 76 -17.23 24.67 -5.85
N LYS A 77 -16.04 24.92 -5.27
CA LYS A 77 -14.80 25.22 -6.03
C LYS A 77 -13.75 24.10 -6.01
N GLY A 78 -14.17 22.85 -5.82
CA GLY A 78 -13.29 21.68 -5.96
C GLY A 78 -12.50 21.35 -4.69
N LYS A 79 -13.20 21.00 -3.61
CA LYS A 79 -12.59 20.54 -2.34
C LYS A 79 -11.83 19.21 -2.45
N ASP A 80 -12.11 18.41 -3.47
CA ASP A 80 -11.49 17.10 -3.70
C ASP A 80 -10.75 17.11 -5.05
N HIS A 81 -9.47 17.42 -5.03
CA HIS A 81 -8.59 17.15 -6.17
C HIS A 81 -8.09 15.71 -6.08
N ASP A 82 -8.89 14.75 -6.57
CA ASP A 82 -8.45 13.36 -6.72
C ASP A 82 -7.39 13.27 -7.82
N VAL A 83 -6.13 13.40 -7.45
CA VAL A 83 -5.01 13.09 -8.33
C VAL A 83 -4.65 11.63 -8.12
N LYS A 84 -4.85 10.81 -9.16
CA LYS A 84 -4.33 9.44 -9.19
C LYS A 84 -2.83 9.49 -9.44
N VAL A 85 -2.07 9.02 -8.46
CA VAL A 85 -0.61 8.99 -8.51
C VAL A 85 -0.16 7.57 -8.76
N HIS A 86 0.67 7.37 -9.77
CA HIS A 86 1.34 6.11 -9.99
C HIS A 86 2.54 6.00 -9.05
N ILE A 87 2.52 5.02 -8.17
CA ILE A 87 3.63 4.77 -7.25
C ILE A 87 4.85 4.26 -8.03
N THR A 88 5.98 4.95 -7.86
CA THR A 88 7.32 4.43 -8.17
C THR A 88 7.86 3.68 -6.95
N PRO A 89 8.76 2.69 -7.10
CA PRO A 89 9.27 1.93 -5.96
C PRO A 89 9.77 2.84 -4.82
N GLY A 90 9.20 2.66 -3.63
CA GLY A 90 9.59 3.36 -2.40
C GLY A 90 9.08 4.80 -2.24
N ASN A 91 8.63 5.47 -3.31
CA ASN A 91 8.29 6.90 -3.25
C ASN A 91 7.12 7.27 -4.17
N PHE A 92 6.40 8.33 -3.79
CA PHE A 92 5.44 8.99 -4.66
C PHE A 92 5.64 10.51 -4.65
N PHE A 93 5.29 11.13 -5.78
CA PHE A 93 5.35 12.58 -5.95
C PHE A 93 4.11 13.07 -6.68
N VAL A 94 3.54 14.18 -6.20
CA VAL A 94 2.27 14.73 -6.68
C VAL A 94 2.37 16.24 -6.80
N MET A 95 1.80 16.77 -7.87
CA MET A 95 1.57 18.20 -8.01
C MET A 95 0.07 18.44 -8.09
N ILE A 96 -0.44 19.29 -7.20
CA ILE A 96 -1.85 19.68 -7.17
C ILE A 96 -1.92 21.19 -7.39
N ASP A 97 -2.63 21.60 -8.44
CA ASP A 97 -2.90 23.02 -8.67
C ASP A 97 -3.97 23.48 -7.67
N LEU A 98 -3.64 24.52 -6.91
CA LEU A 98 -4.52 25.12 -5.91
C LEU A 98 -5.26 26.33 -6.52
N PRO A 99 -6.46 26.66 -6.01
CA PRO A 99 -7.21 27.82 -6.49
C PRO A 99 -6.38 29.10 -6.44
N LYS A 100 -6.46 29.93 -7.48
CA LYS A 100 -5.65 31.16 -7.57
C LYS A 100 -5.94 32.15 -6.43
N GLU A 101 -7.18 32.16 -5.98
CA GLU A 101 -7.71 32.97 -4.88
C GLU A 101 -7.05 32.64 -3.53
N TRP A 102 -6.49 31.42 -3.39
CA TRP A 102 -5.74 31.00 -2.21
C TRP A 102 -4.36 31.66 -2.08
N ASN A 103 -3.94 32.48 -3.06
CA ASN A 103 -2.71 33.28 -2.97
C ASN A 103 -2.86 34.64 -2.28
N GLY A 104 -3.99 34.90 -1.62
CA GLY A 104 -4.12 36.03 -0.71
C GLY A 104 -3.12 36.00 0.46
N GLY A 105 -2.81 37.17 1.02
CA GLY A 105 -1.93 37.29 2.18
C GLY A 105 -2.57 36.74 3.46
N GLY A 106 -1.84 35.90 4.19
CA GLY A 106 -2.29 35.27 5.44
C GLY A 106 -1.64 33.91 5.66
N ILE A 107 -1.75 33.38 6.88
CA ILE A 107 -1.32 32.02 7.21
C ILE A 107 -2.21 31.03 6.48
N LYS A 108 -1.61 30.07 5.78
CA LYS A 108 -2.36 29.09 5.00
C LYS A 108 -2.29 27.73 5.66
N PHE A 109 -3.43 27.21 6.08
CA PHE A 109 -3.54 25.86 6.64
C PHE A 109 -4.13 24.90 5.62
N LEU A 110 -3.58 23.69 5.52
CA LEU A 110 -4.18 22.60 4.76
C LEU A 110 -3.98 21.24 5.45
N THR A 111 -4.91 20.33 5.19
CA THR A 111 -4.81 18.93 5.58
C THR A 111 -4.77 18.06 4.34
N LEU A 112 -3.71 17.25 4.23
CA LEU A 112 -3.57 16.22 3.22
C LEU A 112 -4.00 14.86 3.78
N LYS A 113 -4.69 14.08 2.96
CA LYS A 113 -5.04 12.69 3.24
C LYS A 113 -4.66 11.84 2.04
N ALA A 114 -3.67 10.95 2.20
CA ALA A 114 -3.35 9.91 1.24
C ALA A 114 -4.14 8.64 1.56
N ILE A 115 -4.78 8.05 0.56
CA ILE A 115 -5.63 6.86 0.70
C ILE A 115 -5.21 5.83 -0.33
N PHE A 116 -4.93 4.62 0.14
CA PHE A 116 -4.81 3.43 -0.69
C PHE A 116 -5.98 2.49 -0.43
N ASP A 117 -6.79 2.28 -1.47
CA ASP A 117 -7.93 1.36 -1.46
C ASP A 117 -7.66 0.17 -2.39
N PRO A 118 -7.56 -1.07 -1.89
CA PRO A 118 -7.35 -2.27 -2.70
C PRO A 118 -8.38 -2.49 -3.82
N HIS A 119 -9.62 -2.03 -3.65
CA HIS A 119 -10.69 -2.23 -4.63
C HIS A 119 -10.49 -1.40 -5.89
N GLU A 120 -9.83 -0.26 -5.78
CA GLU A 120 -9.60 0.70 -6.87
C GLU A 120 -8.30 0.42 -7.64
N GLN A 121 -7.61 -0.66 -7.28
CA GLN A 121 -6.32 -1.04 -7.86
C GLN A 121 -6.44 -1.91 -9.11
N PRO A 122 -5.43 -1.88 -10.01
CA PRO A 122 -5.33 -2.81 -11.12
C PRO A 122 -5.05 -4.24 -10.64
N LYS A 123 -5.30 -5.22 -11.52
CA LYS A 123 -5.24 -6.67 -11.19
C LYS A 123 -3.87 -7.10 -10.63
N ASN A 124 -2.77 -6.56 -11.17
CA ASN A 124 -1.40 -6.87 -10.74
C ASN A 124 -1.11 -6.40 -9.31
N VAL A 125 -1.67 -5.26 -8.90
CA VAL A 125 -1.54 -4.76 -7.53
C VAL A 125 -2.43 -5.56 -6.58
N LYS A 126 -3.68 -5.84 -6.96
CA LYS A 126 -4.61 -6.69 -6.20
C LYS A 126 -4.06 -8.10 -5.92
N ALA A 127 -3.30 -8.66 -6.85
CA ALA A 127 -2.64 -9.95 -6.67
C ALA A 127 -1.57 -9.93 -5.56
N GLN A 128 -0.97 -8.77 -5.28
CA GLN A 128 0.07 -8.60 -4.27
C GLN A 128 -0.51 -8.15 -2.93
N VAL A 129 -1.38 -7.13 -2.91
CA VAL A 129 -1.94 -6.59 -1.66
C VAL A 129 -3.15 -7.37 -1.15
N GLY A 130 -3.72 -8.23 -2.00
CA GLY A 130 -4.97 -8.94 -1.75
C GLY A 130 -6.21 -8.13 -2.18
N LYS A 131 -7.30 -8.83 -2.53
CA LYS A 131 -8.52 -8.20 -3.05
C LYS A 131 -9.18 -7.26 -2.04
N ASN A 132 -9.04 -7.52 -0.75
CA ASN A 132 -9.59 -6.67 0.32
C ASN A 132 -8.49 -6.11 1.22
N GLY A 133 -7.24 -6.10 0.75
CA GLY A 133 -6.09 -5.64 1.53
C GLY A 133 -5.61 -6.64 2.58
N GLU A 134 -5.76 -7.94 2.32
CA GLU A 134 -5.34 -9.03 3.20
C GLU A 134 -3.87 -8.88 3.64
N ASN A 135 -3.02 -8.37 2.74
CA ASN A 135 -1.60 -8.15 2.98
C ASN A 135 -1.26 -6.73 3.46
N LEU A 136 -2.27 -5.89 3.75
CA LEU A 136 -2.05 -4.62 4.43
C LEU A 136 -1.97 -4.83 5.95
N LYS A 137 -0.97 -4.21 6.58
CA LYS A 137 -0.72 -4.26 8.03
C LYS A 137 -0.25 -2.91 8.58
N GLY A 138 -0.21 -2.81 9.91
CA GLY A 138 0.35 -1.64 10.59
C GLY A 138 -0.71 -0.63 11.07
N PRO A 139 -0.28 0.39 11.81
CA PRO A 139 -1.17 1.31 12.53
C PRO A 139 -1.99 2.23 11.62
N LYS A 140 -1.60 2.38 10.35
CA LYS A 140 -2.26 3.21 9.34
C LYS A 140 -3.33 2.48 8.55
N VAL A 141 -3.48 1.18 8.78
CA VAL A 141 -4.50 0.36 8.14
C VAL A 141 -5.79 0.43 8.94
N LYS A 142 -6.88 0.76 8.26
CA LYS A 142 -8.23 0.79 8.82
C LYS A 142 -9.11 -0.25 8.16
N ALA A 143 -9.95 -0.90 8.97
CA ALA A 143 -11.00 -1.76 8.45
C ALA A 143 -12.25 -0.91 8.19
N GLU A 144 -12.71 -0.88 6.94
CA GLU A 144 -13.91 -0.16 6.52
C GLU A 144 -14.74 -1.08 5.61
N ASN A 145 -16.03 -1.28 5.91
CA ASN A 145 -16.95 -2.06 5.07
C ASN A 145 -16.43 -3.46 4.65
N GLY A 146 -15.73 -4.16 5.56
CA GLY A 146 -15.20 -5.50 5.30
C GLY A 146 -13.90 -5.55 4.48
N LYS A 147 -13.29 -4.39 4.18
CA LYS A 147 -11.96 -4.30 3.56
C LYS A 147 -10.97 -3.54 4.44
N LYS A 148 -9.69 -3.73 4.18
CA LYS A 148 -8.60 -2.96 4.77
C LYS A 148 -8.14 -1.89 3.77
N ILE A 149 -8.07 -0.65 4.23
CA ILE A 149 -7.51 0.48 3.48
C ILE A 149 -6.35 1.07 4.27
N MET A 150 -5.38 1.68 3.60
CA MET A 150 -4.27 2.37 4.26
C MET A 150 -4.43 3.87 4.10
N ILE A 151 -4.30 4.62 5.20
CA ILE A 151 -4.49 6.07 5.21
C ILE A 151 -3.35 6.77 5.93
N ALA A 152 -2.82 7.83 5.32
CA ALA A 152 -1.88 8.75 5.94
C ALA A 152 -2.43 10.19 5.91
N PHE A 153 -2.13 10.95 6.97
CA PHE A 153 -2.53 12.35 7.09
C PHE A 153 -1.32 13.25 7.30
N LYS A 154 -1.39 14.48 6.79
CA LYS A 154 -0.39 15.53 7.07
C LYS A 154 -1.07 16.88 7.15
N ASN A 155 -0.89 17.59 8.25
CA ASN A 155 -1.29 18.98 8.39
C ASN A 155 -0.09 19.87 8.05
N VAL A 156 -0.32 20.93 7.28
CA VAL A 156 0.73 21.83 6.80
C VAL A 156 0.29 23.27 6.98
N ILE A 157 1.25 24.11 7.35
CA ILE A 157 1.10 25.56 7.50
C ILE A 157 2.14 26.23 6.61
N PHE A 158 1.72 27.23 5.83
CA PHE A 158 2.60 28.11 5.05
C PHE A 158 2.46 29.56 5.48
#